data_AF-A0A5E4II68-F1
#
_entry.id   AF-A0A5E4II68-F1
#
_cell.length_a   1.000
_cell.length_b   1.000
_cell.length_c   1.000
_cell.angle_alpha   90.00
_cell.angle_beta   90.00
_cell.angle_gamma   90.00
#
_symmetry.space_group_name_H-M   'P 1'
#
loop_
_entity.id
_entity.type
_entity.pdbx_description
1 polymer ?
#
loop_
_entity_poly.entity_id
_entity_poly.type
_entity_poly.pdbx_seq_one_letter_code
_entity_poly.pdbx_strand_id
1 'polypeptide(L)'
;MTTKKRKKMGSGWVKISTPQDLRAALQRMINKILMSRSPLEHVGAFAQLSNAWTNSFRTEMELIEVKELEKRLSELEELRRYRDAKDDEGLEEMDRARRELKELMKQWR
;
A
#
# COMPACT_ATOMS: atom_id res chain seq x y z
N MET A 1 -42.12 -4.65 34.83
CA MET A 1 -42.08 -4.53 33.35
C MET A 1 -40.63 -4.59 32.90
N THR A 2 -40.22 -5.68 32.24
CA THR A 2 -38.85 -5.87 31.73
C THR A 2 -38.77 -5.36 30.29
N THR A 3 -38.03 -4.27 30.06
CA THR A 3 -37.81 -3.70 28.73
C THR A 3 -36.78 -4.55 27.97
N LYS A 4 -37.26 -5.51 27.16
CA LYS A 4 -36.43 -6.19 26.17
C LYS A 4 -35.91 -5.16 25.15
N LYS A 5 -34.64 -4.78 25.24
CA LYS A 5 -33.93 -4.02 24.20
C LYS A 5 -33.99 -4.80 22.89
N ARG A 6 -34.76 -4.32 21.91
CA ARG A 6 -34.74 -4.82 20.53
C ARG A 6 -33.32 -4.69 19.98
N LYS A 7 -32.65 -5.82 19.73
CA LYS A 7 -31.38 -5.89 19.01
C LYS A 7 -31.63 -5.31 17.61
N LYS A 8 -31.11 -4.12 17.31
CA LYS A 8 -31.15 -3.54 15.95
C LYS A 8 -30.50 -4.57 15.02
N MET A 9 -31.32 -5.27 14.25
CA MET A 9 -30.83 -6.13 13.18
C MET A 9 -30.31 -5.18 12.09
N GLY A 10 -28.99 -4.93 12.12
CA GLY A 10 -28.31 -4.29 11.02
C GLY A 10 -28.64 -5.05 9.75
N SER A 11 -28.92 -4.31 8.68
CA SER A 11 -29.23 -4.87 7.37
C SER A 11 -28.19 -5.94 7.04
N GLY A 12 -28.59 -7.19 6.82
CA GLY A 12 -27.69 -8.35 6.72
C GLY A 12 -26.68 -8.34 5.57
N TRP A 13 -26.43 -7.17 4.96
CA TRP A 13 -25.44 -6.90 3.94
C TRP A 13 -24.05 -6.84 4.55
N VAL A 14 -23.10 -7.54 3.92
CA VAL A 14 -21.69 -7.40 4.24
C VAL A 14 -21.19 -6.09 3.64
N LYS A 15 -20.77 -5.15 4.50
CA LYS A 15 -20.07 -3.95 4.03
C LYS A 15 -18.67 -4.36 3.57
N ILE A 16 -18.38 -4.18 2.29
CA ILE A 16 -17.08 -4.47 1.70
C ILE A 16 -16.36 -3.14 1.48
N SER A 17 -15.25 -2.91 2.19
CA SER A 17 -14.48 -1.66 2.11
C SER A 17 -13.03 -1.91 1.72
N THR A 18 -12.52 -3.12 1.98
CA THR A 18 -11.15 -3.55 1.70
C THR A 18 -11.12 -4.87 0.93
N PRO A 19 -9.99 -5.21 0.26
CA PRO A 19 -9.80 -6.53 -0.33
C PRO A 19 -9.97 -7.69 0.68
N GLN A 20 -9.57 -7.48 1.94
CA GLN A 20 -9.77 -8.45 3.02
C GLN A 20 -11.26 -8.66 3.35
N ASP A 21 -12.06 -7.59 3.36
CA ASP A 21 -13.51 -7.70 3.54
C ASP A 21 -14.16 -8.52 2.43
N LEU A 22 -13.73 -8.30 1.18
CA LEU A 22 -14.18 -9.06 0.02
C LEU A 22 -13.82 -10.54 0.16
N ARG A 23 -12.58 -10.83 0.56
CA ARG A 23 -12.12 -12.21 0.80
C ARG A 23 -12.95 -12.92 1.87
N ALA A 24 -13.19 -12.25 3.00
CA ALA A 24 -13.99 -12.78 4.09
C ALA A 24 -15.45 -13.00 3.69
N ALA A 25 -15.99 -12.19 2.77
CA ALA A 25 -17.32 -12.38 2.21
C ALA A 25 -17.36 -13.62 1.28
N LEU A 26 -16.40 -13.73 0.34
CA LEU A 26 -16.28 -14.84 -0.60
C LEU A 26 -16.09 -16.17 0.13
N GLN A 27 -15.20 -16.22 1.13
CA GLN A 27 -14.95 -17.42 1.93
C GLN A 27 -16.20 -17.88 2.69
N ARG A 28 -17.00 -16.94 3.23
CA ARG A 28 -18.29 -17.28 3.86
C ARG A 28 -19.28 -17.88 2.87
N MET A 29 -19.30 -17.41 1.62
CA MET A 29 -20.18 -17.95 0.58
C MET A 29 -19.72 -19.34 0.10
N ILE A 30 -18.41 -19.51 -0.09
CA ILE A 30 -17.80 -20.81 -0.42
C ILE A 30 -18.12 -21.84 0.66
N ASN A 31 -17.95 -21.49 1.94
CA ASN A 31 -18.24 -22.40 3.05
C ASN A 31 -19.72 -22.80 3.12
N LYS A 32 -20.64 -21.88 2.81
CA LYS A 32 -22.08 -22.20 2.72
C LYS A 32 -22.38 -23.21 1.62
N ILE A 33 -21.72 -23.09 0.47
CA ILE A 33 -21.84 -24.05 -0.62
C ILE A 33 -21.30 -25.42 -0.21
N LEU A 34 -20.11 -25.45 0.39
CA LEU A 34 -19.48 -26.70 0.86
C LEU A 34 -20.29 -27.41 1.94
N MET A 35 -21.02 -26.66 2.77
CA MET A 35 -21.92 -27.20 3.80
C MET A 35 -23.34 -27.53 3.29
N SER A 36 -23.63 -27.28 2.02
CA SER A 36 -24.93 -27.59 1.44
C SER A 36 -25.12 -29.11 1.27
N ARG A 37 -26.38 -29.56 1.29
CA ARG A 37 -26.73 -30.98 1.05
C ARG A 37 -26.58 -31.41 -0.41
N SER A 38 -26.52 -30.44 -1.34
CA SER A 38 -26.40 -30.69 -2.78
C SER A 38 -25.20 -29.92 -3.37
N PRO A 39 -23.95 -30.33 -3.08
CA PRO A 39 -22.76 -29.63 -3.57
C PRO A 39 -22.70 -29.52 -5.10
N LEU A 40 -23.23 -30.54 -5.80
CA LEU A 40 -23.25 -30.61 -7.26
C LEU A 40 -24.10 -29.51 -7.91
N GLU A 41 -25.16 -29.04 -7.24
CA GLU A 41 -26.02 -27.97 -7.75
C GLU A 41 -25.32 -26.60 -7.69
N HIS A 42 -24.26 -26.49 -6.91
CA HIS A 42 -23.55 -25.23 -6.68
C HIS A 42 -22.18 -25.17 -7.35
N VAL A 43 -21.80 -26.16 -8.17
CA VAL A 43 -20.46 -26.24 -8.80
C VAL A 43 -20.12 -24.99 -9.60
N GLY A 44 -21.09 -24.47 -10.38
CA GLY A 44 -20.89 -23.24 -11.16
C GLY A 44 -20.66 -22.01 -10.27
N ALA A 45 -21.47 -21.84 -9.23
CA ALA A 45 -21.32 -20.74 -8.27
C ALA A 45 -20.01 -20.87 -7.48
N PHE A 46 -19.64 -22.09 -7.10
CA PHE A 46 -18.39 -22.39 -6.41
C PHE A 46 -17.18 -22.03 -7.27
N ALA A 47 -17.15 -22.43 -8.54
CA ALA A 47 -16.06 -22.11 -9.46
C ALA A 47 -15.89 -20.60 -9.64
N GLN A 48 -16.99 -19.86 -9.82
CA GLN A 48 -16.96 -18.40 -9.93
C GLN A 48 -16.44 -17.73 -8.66
N LEU A 49 -16.93 -18.15 -7.48
CA LEU A 49 -16.49 -17.60 -6.20
C LEU A 49 -15.03 -17.93 -5.90
N SER A 50 -14.57 -19.13 -6.28
CA SER A 50 -13.18 -19.54 -6.12
C SER A 50 -12.25 -18.70 -7.00
N ASN A 51 -12.62 -18.49 -8.28
CA ASN A 51 -11.87 -17.59 -9.17
C ASN A 51 -11.83 -16.16 -8.64
N ALA A 52 -12.97 -15.63 -8.17
CA ALA A 52 -13.03 -14.31 -7.56
C ALA A 52 -12.15 -14.21 -6.29
N TRP A 53 -12.12 -15.27 -5.48
CA TRP A 53 -11.30 -15.34 -4.27
C TRP A 53 -9.80 -15.34 -4.61
N THR A 54 -9.38 -16.15 -5.59
CA THR A 54 -7.98 -16.18 -6.06
C THR A 54 -7.55 -14.83 -6.64
N ASN A 55 -8.40 -14.18 -7.44
CA ASN A 55 -8.10 -12.85 -7.96
C ASN A 55 -8.00 -11.80 -6.85
N SER A 56 -8.87 -11.86 -5.84
CA SER A 56 -8.78 -10.96 -4.67
C SER A 56 -7.49 -11.14 -3.87
N PHE A 57 -6.94 -12.35 -3.86
CA PHE A 57 -5.65 -12.64 -3.25
C PHE A 57 -4.51 -12.05 -4.07
N ARG A 58 -4.53 -12.24 -5.40
CA ARG A 58 -3.53 -11.64 -6.30
C ARG A 58 -3.47 -10.13 -6.17
N THR A 59 -4.63 -9.45 -6.16
CA THR A 59 -4.69 -7.99 -6.00
C THR A 59 -4.14 -7.50 -4.66
N GLU A 60 -4.32 -8.26 -3.57
CA GLU A 60 -3.71 -7.89 -2.28
C GLU A 60 -2.18 -7.97 -2.34
N MET A 61 -1.64 -9.01 -2.99
CA MET A 61 -0.19 -9.16 -3.17
C MET A 61 0.39 -8.04 -4.05
N GLU A 62 -0.24 -7.76 -5.18
CA GLU A 62 0.13 -6.63 -6.06
C GLU A 62 0.14 -5.31 -5.26
N LEU A 63 -0.83 -5.08 -4.37
CA LEU A 63 -0.89 -3.86 -3.55
C LEU A 63 0.21 -3.80 -2.49
N ILE A 64 0.67 -4.94 -1.96
CA ILE A 64 1.82 -5.00 -1.05
C ILE A 64 3.11 -4.71 -1.81
N GLU A 65 3.29 -5.28 -3.00
CA GLU A 65 4.45 -5.02 -3.86
C GLU A 65 4.54 -3.55 -4.25
N VAL A 66 3.43 -2.92 -4.64
CA VAL A 66 3.37 -1.49 -4.96
C VAL A 66 3.81 -0.64 -3.77
N LYS A 67 3.32 -0.93 -2.55
CA LYS A 67 3.74 -0.19 -1.35
C LYS A 67 5.22 -0.35 -1.03
N GLU A 68 5.77 -1.53 -1.26
CA GLU A 68 7.21 -1.76 -1.07
C GLU A 68 8.03 -0.97 -2.10
N LEU A 69 7.58 -0.93 -3.36
CA LEU A 69 8.20 -0.12 -4.41
C LEU A 69 8.12 1.38 -4.09
N GLU A 70 6.97 1.87 -3.63
CA GLU A 70 6.80 3.27 -3.19
C GLU A 70 7.77 3.63 -2.06
N LYS A 71 7.94 2.73 -1.08
CA LYS A 71 8.90 2.93 0.00
C LYS A 71 10.34 3.01 -0.54
N ARG A 72 10.75 2.06 -1.38
CA ARG A 72 12.09 2.08 -2.00
C ARG A 72 12.32 3.34 -2.84
N LEU A 73 11.29 3.80 -3.55
CA LEU A 73 11.36 5.04 -4.33
C LEU A 73 11.58 6.25 -3.41
N SER A 74 10.86 6.34 -2.29
CA SER A 74 11.06 7.44 -1.32
C SER A 74 12.48 7.45 -0.73
N GLU A 75 13.05 6.29 -0.41
CA GLU A 75 14.41 6.17 0.10
C GLU A 75 15.45 6.63 -0.96
N LEU A 76 15.24 6.27 -2.23
CA LEU A 76 16.09 6.71 -3.33
C LEU A 76 15.99 8.22 -3.58
N GLU A 77 14.79 8.79 -3.49
CA GLU A 77 14.59 10.23 -3.62
C GLU A 77 15.28 11.01 -2.49
N GLU A 78 15.23 10.52 -1.26
CA GLU A 78 15.95 11.11 -0.13
C GLU A 78 17.47 11.06 -0.33
N LEU A 79 18.00 9.92 -0.75
CA LEU A 79 19.44 9.77 -1.05
C LEU A 79 19.89 10.71 -2.17
N ARG A 80 19.06 10.89 -3.19
CA ARG A 80 19.34 11.83 -4.28
C ARG A 80 19.37 13.27 -3.76
N ARG A 81 18.37 13.70 -2.99
CA ARG A 81 18.34 15.04 -2.39
C ARG A 81 19.55 15.29 -1.50
N TYR A 82 19.96 14.29 -0.73
CA TYR A 82 21.15 14.39 0.11
C TYR A 82 22.43 14.58 -0.72
N ARG A 83 22.57 13.83 -1.82
CA ARG A 83 23.71 13.98 -2.74
C ARG A 83 23.73 15.37 -3.38
N ASP A 84 22.59 15.82 -3.91
CA ASP A 84 22.48 17.12 -4.58
C ASP A 84 22.86 18.25 -3.60
N ALA A 85 22.42 18.17 -2.33
CA ALA A 85 22.80 19.13 -1.30
C ALA A 85 24.31 19.11 -0.97
N LYS A 86 24.94 17.92 -0.97
CA LYS A 86 26.38 17.79 -0.74
C LYS A 86 27.22 18.36 -1.87
N ASP A 87 26.77 18.17 -3.11
CA ASP A 87 27.43 18.73 -4.29
C ASP A 87 27.34 20.26 -4.28
N ASP A 88 26.18 20.82 -3.89
CA ASP A 88 25.99 22.26 -3.73
C ASP A 88 26.89 22.86 -2.63
N GLU A 89 27.01 22.20 -1.47
CA GLU A 89 27.93 22.61 -0.40
C GLU A 89 29.40 22.66 -0.89
N GLY A 90 29.83 21.67 -1.67
CA GLY A 90 31.19 21.61 -2.23
C GLY A 90 31.45 22.73 -3.25
N LEU A 91 30.44 23.09 -4.04
CA LEU A 91 30.52 24.22 -4.97
C LEU A 91 30.67 25.55 -4.23
N GLU A 92 29.89 25.76 -3.16
CA GLU A 92 30.02 26.98 -2.33
C GLU A 92 31.40 27.10 -1.68
N GLU A 93 31.93 26.01 -1.15
CA GLU A 93 33.25 25.99 -0.52
C GLU A 93 34.37 26.33 -1.51
N MET A 94 34.32 25.74 -2.71
CA MET A 94 35.22 26.07 -3.82
C MET A 94 35.14 27.54 -4.23
N ASP A 95 33.93 28.10 -4.30
CA ASP A 95 33.74 29.50 -4.64
C ASP A 95 34.28 30.45 -3.57
N ARG A 96 34.17 30.10 -2.28
CA ARG A 96 34.78 30.86 -1.17
C ARG A 96 36.30 30.81 -1.26
N ALA A 97 36.90 29.63 -1.42
CA ALA A 97 38.34 29.47 -1.56
C ALA A 97 38.90 30.27 -2.76
N ARG A 98 38.18 30.30 -3.90
CA ARG A 98 38.56 31.13 -5.06
C ARG A 98 38.52 32.63 -4.76
N ARG A 99 37.55 33.11 -3.97
CA ARG A 99 37.46 34.53 -3.58
C ARG A 99 38.60 34.92 -2.66
N GLU A 100 38.88 34.10 -1.65
CA GLU A 100 39.99 34.30 -0.72
C GLU A 100 41.34 34.34 -1.45
N LEU A 101 41.58 33.40 -2.36
CA LEU A 101 42.80 33.38 -3.17
C LEU A 101 42.95 34.66 -4.01
N LYS A 102 41.86 35.16 -4.61
CA LYS A 102 41.88 36.42 -5.36
C LYS A 102 42.20 37.62 -4.47
N GLU A 103 41.71 37.66 -3.23
CA GLU A 103 42.03 38.74 -2.30
C GLU A 103 43.49 38.71 -1.87
N LEU A 104 44.02 37.53 -1.53
CA LEU A 104 45.43 37.35 -1.20
C LEU A 104 46.34 37.78 -2.36
N MET A 105 46.01 37.41 -3.60
CA MET A 105 46.75 37.85 -4.77
C MET A 105 46.71 39.37 -4.99
N LYS A 106 45.61 40.05 -4.61
CA LYS A 106 45.54 41.52 -4.66
C LYS A 106 46.43 42.18 -3.62
N GLN A 107 46.54 41.60 -2.42
CA GLN A 107 47.38 42.13 -1.34
C GLN A 107 48.88 41.97 -1.64
N TRP A 108 49.25 40.99 -2.46
CA TRP A 108 50.62 40.70 -2.87
C TRP A 108 51.10 41.53 -4.08
N ARG A 109 50.25 42.41 -4.62
CA ARG A 109 50.53 43.24 -5.78
C ARG A 109 50.59 44.71 -5.40
#